data_AF-A0A424QYT2-F1
#
_entry.id   AF-A0A424QYT2-F1
#
_cell.length_a   1.000
_cell.length_b   1.000
_cell.length_c   1.000
_cell.angle_alpha   90.00
_cell.angle_beta   90.00
_cell.angle_gamma   90.00
#
_symmetry.space_group_name_H-M   'P 1'
#
loop_
_entity.id
_entity.type
_entity.pdbx_description
1 polymer ?
#
loop_
_entity_poly.entity_id
_entity_poly.type
_entity_poly.pdbx_seq_one_letter_code
_entity_poly.pdbx_strand_id
1 'polypeptide(L)'
;MNRLYEPWFRAWLILVPLVGFGSYYLMRNAWRRIRDIMQGNAGSVWDAPSVPDVAEPPSFVLYAIAAALIFTVFWAGVAKLYVKSQAPKSNP
;
A
#
# COMPACT_ATOMS: atom_id res chain seq x y z
N MET A 1 -3.00 31.59 3.17
CA MET A 1 -3.40 30.23 3.60
C MET A 1 -2.30 29.63 4.45
N ASN A 2 -2.48 29.59 5.78
CA ASN A 2 -1.53 28.94 6.68
C ASN A 2 -1.47 27.45 6.35
N ARG A 3 -0.28 26.95 6.03
CA ARG A 3 -0.06 25.53 5.77
C ARG A 3 -0.09 24.78 7.11
N LEU A 4 -1.28 24.36 7.55
CA LEU A 4 -1.52 23.66 8.83
C LEU A 4 -0.72 22.36 9.01
N TYR A 5 -0.27 21.74 7.92
CA TYR A 5 0.50 20.48 7.95
C TYR A 5 1.85 20.60 7.23
N GLU A 6 2.87 19.95 7.78
CA GLU A 6 4.18 19.80 7.13
C GLU A 6 4.07 18.98 5.82
N PRO A 7 4.89 19.29 4.78
CA PRO A 7 4.77 18.64 3.48
C PRO A 7 4.88 17.11 3.51
N TRP A 8 5.78 16.57 4.34
CA TRP A 8 5.96 15.11 4.46
C TRP A 8 4.73 14.43 5.08
N PHE A 9 4.03 15.10 5.99
CA PHE A 9 2.83 14.55 6.64
C PHE A 9 1.63 14.57 5.67
N ARG A 10 1.51 15.61 4.84
CA ARG A 10 0.50 15.64 3.77
C ARG A 10 0.68 14.51 2.78
N ALA A 11 1.92 14.25 2.36
CA ALA A 11 2.23 13.15 1.47
C ALA A 11 1.90 11.80 2.12
N TRP A 12 2.24 11.63 3.40
CA TRP A 12 1.86 10.43 4.18
C TRP A 12 0.35 10.16 4.16
N LEU A 13 -0.48 11.19 4.40
CA LEU A 13 -1.95 11.07 4.42
C LEU A 13 -2.54 10.56 3.10
N ILE A 14 -1.86 10.79 1.97
CA ILE A 14 -2.29 10.30 0.65
C ILE A 14 -1.70 8.92 0.38
N LEU A 15 -0.42 8.72 0.71
CA LEU A 15 0.30 7.51 0.35
C LEU A 15 -0.10 6.30 1.20
N VAL A 16 -0.37 6.47 2.50
CA VAL A 16 -0.80 5.37 3.37
C VAL A 16 -2.08 4.69 2.87
N PRO A 17 -3.20 5.41 2.62
CA PRO A 17 -4.40 4.76 2.11
C PRO A 17 -4.17 4.16 0.72
N LEU A 18 -3.38 4.81 -0.13
CA LEU A 18 -3.04 4.25 -1.44
C LEU A 18 -2.31 2.91 -1.32
N VAL A 19 -1.34 2.80 -0.40
CA VAL A 19 -0.63 1.55 -0.13
C VAL A 19 -1.58 0.52 0.46
N GLY A 20 -2.38 0.87 1.48
CA GLY A 20 -3.32 -0.06 2.10
C GLY A 20 -4.34 -0.62 1.10
N PHE A 21 -5.06 0.24 0.38
CA PHE A 21 -6.02 -0.17 -0.63
C PHE A 21 -5.33 -0.91 -1.79
N GLY A 22 -4.18 -0.42 -2.27
CA GLY A 22 -3.40 -1.09 -3.31
C GLY A 22 -3.03 -2.52 -2.92
N SER A 23 -2.49 -2.71 -1.72
CA SER A 23 -2.13 -4.02 -1.18
C SER A 23 -3.34 -4.94 -1.02
N TYR A 24 -4.50 -4.43 -0.59
CA TYR A 24 -5.74 -5.21 -0.54
C TYR A 24 -6.11 -5.76 -1.92
N TYR A 25 -6.19 -4.89 -2.93
CA TYR A 25 -6.61 -5.28 -4.27
C TYR A 25 -5.60 -6.17 -4.99
N LEU A 26 -4.30 -5.95 -4.76
CA LEU A 26 -3.24 -6.82 -5.27
C LEU A 26 -3.36 -8.23 -4.68
N MET A 27 -3.51 -8.34 -3.36
CA MET A 27 -3.68 -9.64 -2.68
C MET A 27 -4.96 -10.35 -3.17
N ARG A 28 -6.08 -9.62 -3.22
CA ARG A 28 -7.36 -10.11 -3.72
C ARG A 28 -7.24 -10.66 -5.15
N ASN A 29 -6.59 -9.91 -6.04
CA ASN A 29 -6.41 -10.31 -7.43
C ASN A 29 -5.48 -11.52 -7.57
N ALA A 30 -4.36 -11.53 -6.83
CA ALA A 30 -3.42 -12.65 -6.82
C ALA A 30 -4.10 -13.94 -6.32
N TRP A 31 -4.89 -13.85 -5.26
CA TRP A 31 -5.62 -14.99 -4.73
C TRP A 31 -6.63 -15.56 -5.74
N ARG A 32 -7.42 -14.71 -6.40
CA ARG A 32 -8.37 -15.15 -7.43
C ARG A 32 -7.68 -15.88 -8.58
N ARG A 33 -6.54 -15.36 -9.04
CA ARG A 33 -5.73 -16.00 -10.09
C ARG A 33 -5.19 -17.36 -9.67
N ILE A 34 -4.63 -17.46 -8.46
CA ILE A 34 -4.11 -18.73 -7.92
C ILE A 34 -5.25 -19.76 -7.83
N ARG A 35 -6.43 -19.34 -7.38
CA ARG A 35 -7.61 -20.19 -7.30
C ARG A 35 -8.04 -20.70 -8.68
N ASP A 36 -8.18 -19.82 -9.68
CA ASP A 36 -8.56 -20.21 -11.04
C ASP A 36 -7.58 -21.24 -11.62
N ILE A 37 -6.27 -21.04 -11.39
CA ILE A 37 -5.22 -21.99 -11.77
C ILE A 37 -5.40 -23.34 -11.07
N MET A 38 -5.64 -23.34 -9.75
CA MET A 38 -5.87 -24.57 -8.97
C MET A 38 -7.15 -25.32 -9.40
N GLN A 39 -8.13 -24.61 -9.96
CA GLN A 39 -9.40 -25.19 -10.42
C GLN A 39 -9.35 -25.62 -11.90
N GLY A 40 -8.21 -25.49 -12.58
CA GLY A 40 -8.06 -25.83 -13.99
C GLY A 40 -8.65 -24.79 -14.96
N ASN A 41 -9.09 -23.64 -14.45
CA ASN A 41 -9.66 -22.54 -15.21
C ASN A 41 -8.59 -21.50 -15.60
N ALA A 42 -7.35 -21.94 -15.80
CA ALA A 42 -6.22 -21.05 -16.09
C ALA A 42 -6.39 -20.38 -17.46
N GLY A 43 -6.87 -19.12 -17.46
CA GLY A 43 -6.96 -18.25 -18.63
C GLY A 43 -5.69 -17.42 -18.85
N SER A 44 -5.77 -16.42 -19.74
CA SER A 44 -4.66 -15.47 -19.98
C SER A 44 -4.34 -14.68 -18.72
N VAL A 45 -3.07 -14.27 -18.58
CA VAL A 45 -2.64 -13.35 -17.51
C VAL A 45 -3.33 -11.97 -17.64
N TRP A 46 -3.84 -11.63 -18.83
CA TRP A 46 -4.56 -10.38 -19.07
C TRP A 46 -6.07 -10.51 -18.86
N ASP A 47 -6.58 -11.73 -18.71
CA ASP A 47 -8.00 -11.95 -18.46
C ASP A 47 -8.34 -11.59 -17.02
N ALA A 48 -9.56 -11.08 -16.85
CA ALA A 48 -10.10 -10.87 -15.52
C ALA A 48 -10.35 -12.23 -14.86
N PRO A 49 -9.77 -12.51 -13.68
CA PRO A 49 -10.04 -13.76 -12.99
C PRO A 49 -11.50 -13.84 -12.56
N SER A 50 -12.02 -15.06 -12.47
CA SER A 50 -13.43 -15.30 -12.16
C SER A 50 -13.81 -14.72 -10.78
N VAL A 51 -15.05 -14.26 -10.64
CA VAL A 51 -15.57 -13.85 -9.32
C VAL A 51 -15.92 -15.13 -8.56
N PRO A 52 -15.27 -15.43 -7.43
CA PRO A 52 -15.53 -16.67 -6.72
C PRO A 52 -16.89 -16.62 -6.01
N ASP A 53 -17.59 -17.77 -5.95
CA ASP A 53 -18.83 -17.93 -5.18
C ASP A 53 -18.62 -17.96 -3.64
N VAL A 54 -17.36 -17.96 -3.19
CA VAL A 54 -17.01 -17.98 -1.77
C VAL A 54 -16.48 -16.63 -1.33
N ALA A 55 -16.82 -16.31 -0.07
CA ALA A 55 -16.40 -15.09 0.58
C ALA A 55 -14.87 -14.91 0.56
N GLU A 56 -14.45 -13.66 0.40
CA GLU A 56 -13.04 -13.30 0.43
C GLU A 56 -12.47 -13.50 1.85
N PRO A 57 -11.28 -14.12 1.98
CA PRO A 57 -10.62 -14.26 3.26
C PRO A 57 -10.45 -12.90 3.98
N PRO A 58 -10.87 -12.79 5.26
CA PRO A 58 -10.69 -11.54 6.03
C PRO A 58 -9.21 -11.21 6.27
N SER A 59 -8.32 -12.20 6.10
CA SER A 59 -6.87 -12.02 6.17
C SER A 59 -6.32 -11.01 5.13
N PHE A 60 -7.06 -10.71 4.06
CA PHE A 60 -6.64 -9.68 3.10
C PHE A 60 -6.66 -8.27 3.70
N VAL A 61 -7.62 -8.02 4.60
CA VAL A 61 -7.67 -6.76 5.35
C VAL A 61 -6.48 -6.67 6.29
N LEU A 62 -6.14 -7.75 6.98
CA LEU A 62 -4.96 -7.82 7.84
C LEU A 62 -3.66 -7.60 7.05
N TYR A 63 -3.55 -8.18 5.86
CA TYR A 63 -2.43 -7.96 4.96
C TYR A 63 -2.31 -6.49 4.55
N ALA A 64 -3.42 -5.85 4.18
CA ALA A 64 -3.44 -4.43 3.82
C ALA A 64 -3.03 -3.52 4.99
N ILE A 65 -3.50 -3.83 6.20
CA ILE A 65 -3.10 -3.12 7.42
C ILE A 65 -1.60 -3.31 7.67
N ALA A 66 -1.10 -4.53 7.59
CA ALA A 66 0.33 -4.82 7.78
C ALA A 66 1.21 -4.08 6.76
N ALA A 67 0.80 -4.06 5.49
CA ALA A 67 1.50 -3.31 4.44
C ALA A 67 1.51 -1.80 4.71
N ALA A 68 0.38 -1.23 5.13
CA ALA A 68 0.28 0.18 5.51
C ALA A 68 1.16 0.53 6.73
N LEU A 69 1.28 -0.37 7.71
CA LEU A 69 2.17 -0.21 8.86
C LEU A 69 3.64 -0.25 8.45
N ILE A 70 4.04 -1.24 7.63
CA ILE A 70 5.41 -1.34 7.09
C ILE A 70 5.76 -0.08 6.31
N PHE A 71 4.86 0.38 5.43
CA PHE A 71 5.03 1.62 4.70
C PHE A 71 5.16 2.83 5.63
N THR A 72 4.36 2.90 6.70
CA THR A 72 4.42 4.00 7.66
C THR A 72 5.78 4.06 8.37
N VAL A 73 6.33 2.91 8.77
CA VAL A 73 7.67 2.82 9.36
C VAL A 73 8.74 3.28 8.36
N PHE A 74 8.66 2.81 7.12
CA PHE A 74 9.55 3.26 6.05
C PHE A 74 9.44 4.78 5.82
N TRP A 75 8.22 5.30 5.73
CA TRP A 75 7.94 6.71 5.51
C TRP A 75 8.47 7.60 6.64
N ALA A 76 8.39 7.15 7.89
CA ALA A 76 8.97 7.86 9.03
C ALA A 76 10.50 8.04 8.87
N GLY A 77 11.19 7.04 8.32
CA GLY A 77 12.61 7.13 7.98
C GLY A 77 12.88 8.19 6.90
N VAL A 78 12.08 8.18 5.82
CA VAL A 78 12.17 9.18 4.74
C VAL A 78 11.88 10.59 5.26
N ALA A 79 10.83 10.76 6.06
CA ALA A 79 10.46 12.03 6.66
C ALA A 79 11.58 12.59 7.55
N LYS A 80 12.22 11.74 8.36
CA LYS A 80 13.36 12.14 9.19
C LYS A 80 14.54 12.63 8.33
N LEU A 81 14.84 11.95 7.24
CA LEU A 81 15.90 12.36 6.30
C LEU A 81 15.56 13.70 5.62
N TYR A 82 14.30 13.86 5.19
CA TYR A 82 13.78 15.08 4.57
C TYR A 82 13.86 16.30 5.51
N VAL A 83 13.52 16.13 6.79
CA VAL A 83 13.66 17.21 7.78
C VAL A 83 15.13 17.53 8.01
N LYS A 84 16.00 16.51 8.15
CA LYS A 84 17.45 16.71 8.33
C LYS A 84 18.08 17.45 7.15
N SER A 85 17.66 17.17 5.90
CA SER A 85 18.20 17.85 4.72
C SER A 85 17.80 19.33 4.60
N GLN A 86 16.76 19.76 5.33
CA GLN A 86 16.32 21.15 5.37
C GLN A 86 16.97 21.96 6.49
N ALA A 87 17.72 21.32 7.40
CA ALA A 87 18.44 22.03 8.45
C ALA A 87 19.47 22.99 7.81
N PRO A 88 19.48 24.29 8.17
CA PRO A 88 20.43 25.23 7.62
C PRO A 88 21.85 24.74 7.93
N LYS A 89 22.73 24.73 6.92
CA LYS A 89 24.17 24.63 7.17
C LYS A 89 24.53 25.79 8.07
N SER A 90 24.84 25.54 9.33
CA SER A 90 25.56 26.49 10.16
C SER A 90 26.91 26.69 9.48
N ASN A 91 27.05 27.74 8.67
CA ASN A 91 28.35 28.17 8.20
C ASN A 91 29.18 28.52 9.45
N PRO A 92 30.42 27.99 9.58
CA PRO A 92 31.35 28.42 10.61
C PRO A 92 31.75 29.89 10.44
#